data_AF-A0A0L0HT78-F1
#
_entry.id   AF-A0A0L0HT78-F1
#
_cell.length_a   1.000
_cell.length_b   1.000
_cell.length_c   1.000
_cell.angle_alpha   90.00
_cell.angle_beta   90.00
_cell.angle_gamma   90.00
#
_symmetry.space_group_name_H-M   'P 1'
#
loop_
_entity.id
_entity.type
_entity.pdbx_description
1 polymer ?
#
loop_
_entity_poly.entity_id
_entity_poly.type
_entity_poly.pdbx_seq_one_letter_code
_entity_poly.pdbx_strand_id
1 'polypeptide(L)'
;MIGPRNRRNFFQNSDFDSVLRGTNTLLREYEYVKATPQNRLSFVDRFGEVLKGRNASYTATEYHHLVELICPDFPYDVIARAMDIAECRGKVSVTYDDNGLAKPKLPGSMFIPCLRICFSYLEFFELSHHALREGFAKAYSQTCNSELQAGCTAPEESGDEKEITKTVSETLSNAINKLQTDGLFIPPEPAIERAIRAACKHIHETPMSFPDVYQSFLTEILKAVEDPRTARSSY
;
A
#
# COMPACT_ATOMS: atom_id res chain seq x y z
N MET A 1 33.74 -48.72 -21.49
CA MET A 1 33.47 -48.39 -20.08
C MET A 1 32.90 -46.99 -20.02
N ILE A 2 31.60 -46.85 -19.79
CA ILE A 2 30.90 -45.57 -19.67
C ILE A 2 30.89 -45.21 -18.17
N GLY A 3 31.58 -44.13 -17.81
CA GLY A 3 31.62 -43.63 -16.43
C GLY A 3 30.24 -43.17 -15.92
N PRO A 4 30.02 -43.14 -14.60
CA PRO A 4 28.70 -42.91 -14.03
C PRO A 4 28.23 -41.49 -14.37
N ARG A 5 27.07 -41.39 -15.02
CA ARG A 5 26.33 -40.13 -15.18
C ARG A 5 26.10 -39.54 -13.79
N ASN A 6 26.72 -38.39 -13.53
CA ASN A 6 26.60 -37.64 -12.30
C ASN A 6 25.15 -37.12 -12.16
N ARG A 7 24.26 -37.94 -11.59
CA ARG A 7 22.88 -37.58 -11.24
C ARG A 7 22.85 -36.76 -9.94
N ARG A 8 23.48 -35.58 -9.92
CA ARG A 8 23.37 -34.61 -8.83
C ARG A 8 23.59 -33.21 -9.40
N ASN A 9 22.54 -32.63 -9.98
CA ASN A 9 22.35 -31.20 -10.25
C ASN A 9 20.86 -30.99 -10.61
N PHE A 10 19.97 -31.52 -9.76
CA PHE A 10 18.51 -31.54 -10.00
C PHE A 10 17.80 -30.23 -9.61
N PHE A 11 18.54 -29.26 -9.07
CA PHE A 11 18.09 -27.88 -8.85
C PHE A 11 19.07 -26.98 -9.60
N GLN A 12 18.61 -26.39 -10.70
CA GLN A 12 19.43 -25.45 -11.47
C GLN A 12 19.63 -24.20 -10.60
N ASN A 13 20.88 -23.90 -10.25
CA ASN A 13 21.26 -22.71 -9.48
C ASN A 13 20.69 -21.40 -10.08
N SER A 14 20.39 -21.37 -11.38
CA SER A 14 19.84 -20.20 -12.08
C SER A 14 18.43 -19.80 -11.63
N ASP A 15 17.55 -20.75 -11.29
CA ASP A 15 16.18 -20.43 -10.88
C ASP A 15 16.18 -19.79 -9.49
N PHE A 16 16.98 -20.35 -8.57
CA PHE A 16 17.20 -19.78 -7.25
C PHE A 16 17.87 -18.40 -7.32
N ASP A 17 18.88 -18.25 -8.17
CA ASP A 17 19.53 -16.95 -8.39
C ASP A 17 18.55 -15.89 -8.93
N SER A 18 17.62 -16.29 -9.80
CA SER A 18 16.62 -15.38 -10.34
C SER A 18 15.61 -14.89 -9.29
N VAL A 19 15.22 -15.77 -8.36
CA VAL A 19 14.35 -15.44 -7.23
C VAL A 19 15.10 -14.55 -6.23
N LEU A 20 16.35 -14.89 -5.91
CA LEU A 20 17.20 -14.09 -5.02
C LEU A 20 17.45 -12.68 -5.57
N ARG A 21 17.53 -12.53 -6.89
CA ARG A 21 17.69 -11.23 -7.57
C ARG A 21 16.37 -10.54 -7.88
N GLY A 22 15.24 -11.18 -7.61
CA GLY A 22 13.89 -10.69 -7.93
C GLY A 22 13.57 -10.61 -9.42
N THR A 23 14.44 -11.14 -10.30
CA THR A 23 14.25 -11.09 -11.76
C THR A 23 13.27 -12.14 -12.27
N ASN A 24 12.87 -13.09 -11.42
CA ASN A 24 11.85 -14.09 -11.73
C ASN A 24 10.48 -13.47 -12.07
N THR A 25 10.25 -12.21 -11.68
CA THR A 25 9.01 -11.46 -11.91
C THR A 25 8.99 -10.65 -13.20
N LEU A 26 10.14 -10.51 -13.88
CA LEU A 26 10.23 -9.74 -15.12
C LEU A 26 9.68 -10.53 -16.32
N LEU A 27 8.97 -9.84 -17.21
CA LEU A 27 8.35 -10.41 -18.41
C LEU A 27 7.40 -11.57 -18.09
N ARG A 28 6.65 -11.43 -16.98
CA ARG A 28 5.66 -12.39 -16.51
C ARG A 28 4.26 -11.80 -16.56
N GLU A 29 3.29 -12.69 -16.62
CA GLU A 29 1.87 -12.38 -16.50
C GLU A 29 1.55 -11.86 -15.10
N TYR A 30 0.57 -10.96 -15.01
CA TYR A 30 0.15 -10.30 -13.78
C TYR A 30 -0.27 -11.32 -12.70
N GLU A 31 -0.89 -12.43 -13.11
CA GLU A 31 -1.27 -13.52 -12.20
C GLU A 31 -0.06 -14.09 -11.45
N TYR A 32 1.07 -14.29 -12.13
CA TYR A 32 2.29 -14.77 -11.52
C TYR A 32 2.92 -13.70 -10.60
N VAL A 33 2.94 -12.45 -11.06
CA VAL A 33 3.52 -11.33 -10.30
C VAL A 33 2.75 -11.09 -9.00
N LYS A 34 1.41 -11.17 -9.03
CA LYS A 34 0.57 -10.93 -7.85
C LYS A 34 0.49 -12.12 -6.88
N ALA A 35 0.84 -13.32 -7.35
CA ALA A 35 0.60 -14.59 -6.64
C ALA A 35 1.20 -14.66 -5.24
N THR A 36 2.35 -14.01 -5.00
CA THR A 36 3.00 -14.03 -3.69
C THR A 36 3.45 -12.63 -3.28
N PRO A 37 3.46 -12.30 -1.98
CA PRO A 37 3.92 -10.99 -1.54
C PRO A 37 5.39 -10.73 -1.91
N GLN A 38 6.23 -11.77 -1.94
CA GLN A 38 7.63 -11.67 -2.38
C GLN A 38 7.75 -11.30 -3.87
N ASN A 39 6.89 -11.87 -4.72
CA ASN A 39 6.86 -11.52 -6.13
C ASN A 39 6.45 -10.05 -6.31
N ARG A 40 5.42 -9.59 -5.58
CA ARG A 40 4.98 -8.19 -5.66
C ARG A 40 6.05 -7.21 -5.21
N LEU A 41 6.72 -7.49 -4.08
CA LEU A 41 7.85 -6.69 -3.61
C LEU A 41 9.00 -6.65 -4.63
N SER A 42 9.43 -7.83 -5.10
CA SER A 42 10.51 -7.94 -6.09
C SER A 42 10.18 -7.16 -7.36
N PHE A 43 8.93 -7.26 -7.83
CA PHE A 43 8.47 -6.55 -9.01
C PHE A 43 8.51 -5.04 -8.86
N VAL A 44 7.96 -4.49 -7.76
CA VAL A 44 7.97 -3.04 -7.50
C VAL A 44 9.41 -2.53 -7.38
N ASP A 45 10.29 -3.29 -6.73
CA ASP A 45 11.69 -2.90 -6.60
C ASP A 45 12.39 -2.89 -7.98
N ARG A 46 12.16 -3.91 -8.82
CA ARG A 46 12.70 -3.93 -10.19
C ARG A 46 12.13 -2.80 -11.05
N PHE A 47 10.83 -2.50 -10.94
CA PHE A 47 10.22 -1.38 -11.63
C PHE A 47 10.80 -0.04 -11.15
N GLY A 48 11.06 0.09 -9.84
CA GLY A 48 11.76 1.22 -9.26
C GLY A 48 13.15 1.41 -9.86
N GLU A 49 13.93 0.34 -10.05
CA GLU A 49 15.23 0.40 -10.75
C GLU A 49 15.10 0.89 -12.20
N VAL A 50 14.04 0.51 -12.92
CA VAL A 50 13.77 1.02 -14.27
C VAL A 50 13.53 2.53 -14.25
N LEU A 51 12.91 3.06 -13.21
CA LEU A 51 12.69 4.50 -13.07
C LEU A 51 13.92 5.25 -12.53
N LYS A 52 14.81 4.57 -11.78
CA LYS A 52 16.07 5.16 -11.28
C LYS A 52 16.93 5.60 -12.47
N GLY A 53 17.41 6.83 -12.41
CA GLY A 53 18.17 7.47 -13.50
C GLY A 53 17.34 8.25 -14.49
N ARG A 54 16.00 8.24 -14.37
CA ARG A 54 15.10 9.10 -15.16
C ARG A 54 14.50 10.18 -14.26
N ASN A 55 15.00 11.42 -14.36
CA ASN A 55 14.45 12.59 -13.65
C ASN A 55 13.15 13.11 -14.28
N ALA A 56 12.39 12.24 -14.95
CA ALA A 56 11.18 12.60 -15.66
C ALA A 56 9.95 12.33 -14.79
N SER A 57 8.92 13.15 -15.02
CA SER A 57 7.59 12.95 -14.46
C SER A 57 6.67 12.33 -15.50
N TYR A 58 5.82 11.40 -15.05
CA TYR A 58 4.94 10.63 -15.91
C TYR A 58 3.50 10.73 -15.41
N THR A 59 2.57 10.67 -16.36
CA THR A 59 1.13 10.46 -16.12
C THR A 59 0.86 9.01 -15.74
N ALA A 60 -0.34 8.76 -15.21
CA ALA A 60 -0.83 7.40 -14.97
C ALA A 60 -0.70 6.49 -16.21
N THR A 61 -1.07 6.99 -17.39
CA THR A 61 -0.99 6.24 -18.65
C THR A 61 0.45 5.97 -19.06
N GLU A 62 1.35 6.95 -18.92
CA GLU A 62 2.79 6.74 -19.21
C GLU A 62 3.41 5.72 -18.25
N TYR A 63 3.06 5.76 -16.95
CA TYR A 63 3.48 4.74 -15.99
C TYR A 63 2.95 3.36 -16.34
N HIS A 64 1.69 3.28 -16.78
CA HIS A 64 1.06 2.03 -17.19
C HIS A 64 1.79 1.41 -18.39
N HIS A 65 2.06 2.20 -19.44
CA HIS A 65 2.85 1.72 -20.57
C HIS A 65 4.28 1.30 -20.17
N LEU A 66 4.91 2.00 -19.23
CA LEU A 66 6.25 1.63 -18.75
C LEU A 66 6.24 0.30 -18.00
N VAL A 67 5.20 0.03 -17.18
CA VAL A 67 5.10 -1.23 -16.45
C VAL A 67 4.75 -2.39 -17.39
N GLU A 68 3.99 -2.15 -18.46
CA GLU A 68 3.68 -3.15 -19.49
C GLU A 68 4.93 -3.69 -20.20
N LEU A 69 6.02 -2.92 -20.24
CA LEU A 69 7.31 -3.39 -20.76
C LEU A 69 7.91 -4.54 -19.93
N ILE A 70 7.51 -4.68 -18.66
CA ILE A 70 7.98 -5.74 -17.76
C ILE A 70 6.87 -6.68 -17.27
N CYS A 71 5.60 -6.31 -17.42
CA CYS A 71 4.42 -7.14 -17.13
C CYS A 71 3.29 -6.75 -18.10
N PRO A 72 3.14 -7.44 -19.25
CA PRO A 72 2.31 -6.98 -20.37
C PRO A 72 0.82 -6.81 -20.10
N ASP A 73 0.30 -7.51 -19.08
CA ASP A 73 -1.10 -7.53 -18.65
C ASP A 73 -1.28 -6.85 -17.29
N PHE A 74 -0.32 -6.00 -16.88
CA PHE A 74 -0.43 -5.27 -15.61
C PHE A 74 -1.65 -4.33 -15.65
N PRO A 75 -2.49 -4.33 -14.62
CA PRO A 75 -3.77 -3.65 -14.71
C PRO A 75 -3.62 -2.14 -14.40
N TYR A 76 -4.34 -1.33 -15.16
CA TYR A 76 -4.27 0.14 -15.08
C TYR A 76 -4.81 0.69 -13.75
N ASP A 77 -5.79 0.03 -13.14
CA ASP A 77 -6.43 0.44 -11.88
C ASP A 77 -5.42 0.52 -10.72
N VAL A 78 -4.44 -0.39 -10.68
CA VAL A 78 -3.37 -0.37 -9.68
C VAL A 78 -2.48 0.87 -9.86
N ILE A 79 -2.19 1.24 -11.12
CA ILE A 79 -1.39 2.44 -11.44
C ILE A 79 -2.18 3.72 -11.11
N ALA A 80 -3.45 3.78 -11.50
CA ALA A 80 -4.32 4.92 -11.21
C ALA A 80 -4.46 5.15 -9.70
N ARG A 81 -4.70 4.09 -8.93
CA ARG A 81 -4.78 4.19 -7.46
C ARG A 81 -3.48 4.68 -6.83
N ALA A 82 -2.33 4.23 -7.33
CA ALA A 82 -1.04 4.70 -6.84
C ALA A 82 -0.80 6.19 -7.16
N MET A 83 -1.27 6.66 -8.32
CA MET A 83 -1.26 8.08 -8.69
C MET A 83 -2.15 8.90 -7.75
N ASP A 84 -3.40 8.47 -7.52
CA ASP A 84 -4.33 9.17 -6.62
C ASP A 84 -3.73 9.39 -5.23
N ILE A 85 -3.12 8.34 -4.65
CA ILE A 85 -2.44 8.44 -3.35
C ILE A 85 -1.27 9.43 -3.40
N ALA A 86 -0.48 9.39 -4.47
CA ALA A 86 0.69 10.25 -4.61
C ALA A 86 0.31 11.73 -4.84
N GLU A 87 -0.79 12.00 -5.52
CA GLU A 87 -1.32 13.35 -5.77
C GLU A 87 -1.77 14.03 -4.48
N CYS A 88 -2.36 13.28 -3.54
CA CYS A 88 -2.73 13.80 -2.21
C CYS A 88 -1.52 14.28 -1.39
N ARG A 89 -0.28 13.86 -1.70
CA ARG A 89 0.92 14.14 -0.88
C ARG A 89 1.57 15.48 -1.14
N GLY A 90 1.33 16.13 -2.28
CA GLY A 90 2.10 17.33 -2.60
C GLY A 90 1.81 17.95 -3.95
N LYS A 91 2.68 18.88 -4.35
CA LYS A 91 2.53 19.61 -5.60
C LYS A 91 2.83 18.71 -6.79
N VAL A 92 1.80 18.46 -7.58
CA VAL A 92 1.85 17.66 -8.80
C VAL A 92 2.08 18.60 -9.99
N SER A 93 2.96 18.21 -10.91
CA SER A 93 3.03 18.90 -12.20
C SER A 93 1.82 18.50 -13.04
N VAL A 94 1.12 19.43 -13.65
CA VAL A 94 -0.08 19.12 -14.45
C VAL A 94 0.21 19.38 -15.91
N THR A 95 -0.16 18.42 -16.75
CA THR A 95 -0.23 18.58 -18.21
C THR A 95 -1.68 18.63 -18.64
N TYR A 96 -1.98 19.09 -19.84
CA TYR A 96 -3.33 19.11 -20.37
C TYR A 96 -3.38 18.25 -21.61
N ASP A 97 -4.45 17.49 -21.79
CA ASP A 97 -4.69 16.82 -23.06
C ASP A 97 -5.30 17.76 -24.11
N ASP A 98 -5.53 17.23 -25.31
CA ASP A 98 -6.09 17.98 -26.44
C ASP A 98 -7.49 18.57 -26.13
N ASN A 99 -8.18 18.05 -25.11
CA ASN A 99 -9.48 18.53 -24.64
C ASN A 99 -9.35 19.52 -23.46
N GLY A 100 -8.14 19.85 -23.03
CA GLY A 100 -7.88 20.71 -21.88
C GLY A 100 -8.08 20.03 -20.53
N LEU A 101 -8.16 18.69 -20.47
CA LEU A 101 -8.29 17.97 -19.21
C LEU A 101 -6.92 17.86 -18.52
N ALA A 102 -6.88 18.29 -17.25
CA ALA A 102 -5.71 18.19 -16.41
C ALA A 102 -5.29 16.71 -16.21
N LYS A 103 -4.06 16.40 -16.61
CA LYS A 103 -3.39 15.12 -16.41
C LYS A 103 -2.21 15.29 -15.46
N PRO A 104 -2.33 14.80 -14.22
CA PRO A 104 -1.26 14.86 -13.24
C PRO A 104 -0.03 14.08 -13.70
N LYS A 105 1.15 14.66 -13.48
CA LYS A 105 2.47 14.10 -13.73
C LYS A 105 3.28 14.10 -12.44
N LEU A 106 3.81 12.93 -12.10
CA LEU A 106 4.58 12.70 -10.88
C LEU A 106 5.94 12.10 -11.19
N PRO A 107 7.00 12.42 -10.40
CA PRO A 107 8.28 11.75 -10.51
C PRO A 107 8.21 10.34 -9.91
N GLY A 108 9.06 9.43 -10.41
CA GLY A 108 9.14 8.05 -9.92
C GLY A 108 9.39 7.93 -8.41
N SER A 109 10.10 8.89 -7.82
CA SER A 109 10.35 8.94 -6.37
C SER A 109 9.09 9.12 -5.52
N MET A 110 8.05 9.79 -6.05
CA MET A 110 6.77 9.92 -5.36
C MET A 110 5.82 8.76 -5.69
N PHE A 111 5.90 8.25 -6.92
CA PHE A 111 5.02 7.20 -7.40
C PHE A 111 5.36 5.82 -6.81
N ILE A 112 6.64 5.42 -6.78
CA ILE A 112 7.05 4.07 -6.37
C ILE A 112 6.60 3.69 -4.93
N PRO A 113 6.73 4.56 -3.91
CA PRO A 113 6.22 4.26 -2.58
C PRO A 113 4.70 4.00 -2.56
N CYS A 114 3.94 4.76 -3.35
CA CYS A 114 2.49 4.62 -3.46
C CYS A 114 2.11 3.34 -4.21
N LEU A 115 2.85 2.98 -5.26
CA LEU A 115 2.71 1.69 -5.95
C LEU A 115 3.01 0.52 -5.01
N ARG A 116 4.04 0.63 -4.16
CA ARG A 116 4.38 -0.40 -3.17
C ARG A 116 3.24 -0.61 -2.17
N ILE A 117 2.54 0.44 -1.75
CA ILE A 117 1.32 0.32 -0.94
C ILE A 117 0.20 -0.38 -1.72
N CYS A 118 -0.10 0.10 -2.93
CA CYS A 118 -1.23 -0.40 -3.71
C CYS A 118 -1.06 -1.84 -4.17
N PHE A 119 0.18 -2.27 -4.45
CA PHE A 119 0.45 -3.57 -5.06
C PHE A 119 1.07 -4.55 -4.08
N SER A 120 2.13 -4.17 -3.36
CA SER A 120 2.82 -5.11 -2.46
C SER A 120 2.03 -5.38 -1.18
N TYR A 121 1.32 -4.35 -0.69
CA TYR A 121 0.54 -4.41 0.55
C TYR A 121 -0.97 -4.33 0.31
N LEU A 122 -1.44 -4.76 -0.88
CA LEU A 122 -2.85 -4.65 -1.28
C LEU A 122 -3.82 -5.26 -0.27
N GLU A 123 -3.58 -6.50 0.16
CA GLU A 123 -4.47 -7.20 1.09
C GLU A 123 -4.54 -6.46 2.44
N PHE A 124 -3.40 -5.95 2.88
CA PHE A 124 -3.33 -5.14 4.09
C PHE A 124 -4.06 -3.80 3.95
N PHE A 125 -3.93 -3.16 2.80
CA PHE A 125 -4.58 -1.88 2.53
C PHE A 125 -6.10 -2.00 2.47
N GLU A 126 -6.61 -3.02 1.78
CA GLU A 126 -8.05 -3.31 1.69
C GLU A 126 -8.64 -3.64 3.06
N LEU A 127 -7.94 -4.45 3.87
CA LEU A 127 -8.38 -4.76 5.23
C LEU A 127 -8.34 -3.56 6.15
N SER A 128 -7.32 -2.72 6.04
CA SER A 128 -7.21 -1.48 6.81
C SER A 128 -8.32 -0.49 6.43
N HIS A 129 -8.58 -0.33 5.13
CA HIS A 129 -9.66 0.53 4.63
C HIS A 129 -11.04 0.02 5.07
N HIS A 130 -11.30 -1.29 5.00
CA HIS A 130 -12.53 -1.89 5.52
C HIS A 130 -12.67 -1.66 7.03
N ALA A 131 -11.62 -1.91 7.80
CA ALA A 131 -11.62 -1.73 9.25
C ALA A 131 -11.86 -0.27 9.66
N LEU A 132 -11.25 0.69 8.95
CA LEU A 132 -11.53 2.11 9.14
C LEU A 132 -13.00 2.42 8.87
N ARG A 133 -13.55 2.00 7.72
CA ARG A 133 -14.97 2.23 7.39
C ARG A 133 -15.92 1.61 8.41
N GLU A 134 -15.65 0.39 8.84
CA GLU A 134 -16.45 -0.31 9.84
C GLU A 134 -16.37 0.39 11.21
N GLY A 135 -15.18 0.83 11.62
CA GLY A 135 -14.98 1.57 12.86
C GLY A 135 -15.77 2.88 12.87
N PHE A 136 -15.75 3.63 11.77
CA PHE A 136 -16.54 4.85 11.63
C PHE A 136 -18.04 4.56 11.64
N ALA A 137 -18.50 3.54 10.89
CA ALA A 137 -19.92 3.17 10.87
C ALA A 137 -20.43 2.77 12.27
N LYS A 138 -19.64 1.99 13.03
CA LYS A 138 -19.95 1.63 14.41
C LYS A 138 -20.03 2.86 15.30
N ALA A 139 -19.07 3.76 15.20
CA ALA A 139 -19.05 4.95 16.02
C ALA A 139 -20.24 5.89 15.75
N TYR A 140 -20.56 6.16 14.48
CA TYR A 140 -21.77 6.92 14.13
C TYR A 140 -23.05 6.25 14.65
N SER A 141 -23.13 4.92 14.62
CA SER A 141 -24.29 4.20 15.18
C SER A 141 -24.38 4.29 16.71
N GLN A 142 -23.24 4.40 17.41
CA GLN A 142 -23.19 4.55 18.86
C GLN A 142 -23.62 5.96 19.27
N THR A 143 -23.13 6.99 18.58
CA THR A 143 -23.54 8.39 18.77
C THR A 143 -25.03 8.62 18.50
N CYS A 144 -25.59 8.06 17.42
CA CYS A 144 -27.03 8.19 17.18
C CYS A 144 -27.89 7.51 18.26
N ASN A 145 -27.44 6.36 18.79
CA ASN A 145 -28.17 5.65 19.84
C ASN A 145 -28.08 6.34 21.21
N SER A 146 -26.98 7.02 21.53
CA SER A 146 -26.83 7.81 22.76
C SER A 146 -27.67 9.09 22.71
N GLU A 147 -27.74 9.78 21.56
CA GLU A 147 -28.59 10.95 21.36
C GLU A 147 -30.09 10.64 21.47
N LEU A 148 -30.52 9.47 20.98
CA LEU A 148 -31.90 8.95 21.11
C LEU A 148 -32.29 8.64 22.56
N GLN A 149 -31.33 8.32 23.43
CA GLN A 149 -31.57 8.05 24.86
C GLN A 149 -31.41 9.28 25.75
N ALA A 150 -30.63 10.29 25.33
CA ALA A 150 -30.28 11.46 26.15
C ALA A 150 -31.28 12.62 26.08
N GLY A 151 -32.22 12.64 25.12
CA GLY A 151 -33.25 13.68 25.03
C GLY A 151 -32.67 15.05 24.66
N CYS A 152 -32.53 15.31 23.36
CA CYS A 152 -32.30 16.61 22.71
C CYS A 152 -31.70 17.73 23.58
N THR A 153 -30.43 17.58 23.98
CA THR A 153 -29.55 18.71 24.26
C THR A 153 -28.46 18.75 23.21
N ALA A 154 -28.11 19.94 22.73
CA ALA A 154 -27.21 20.16 21.60
C ALA A 154 -25.88 19.39 21.75
N PRO A 155 -25.26 18.92 20.64
CA PRO A 155 -24.06 18.10 20.72
C PRO A 155 -22.89 18.93 21.26
N GLU A 156 -22.31 18.51 22.39
CA GLU A 156 -21.00 18.99 22.80
C GLU A 156 -19.95 18.30 21.91
N GLU A 157 -19.57 18.98 20.81
CA GLU A 157 -18.73 18.48 19.69
C GLU A 157 -17.38 17.83 20.07
N SER A 158 -16.93 17.91 21.33
CA SER A 158 -15.61 17.40 21.76
C SER A 158 -15.61 15.98 22.37
N GLY A 159 -16.78 15.46 22.76
CA GLY A 159 -16.93 14.14 23.38
C GLY A 159 -17.03 13.00 22.37
N ASP A 160 -17.83 13.19 21.33
CA ASP A 160 -18.13 12.17 20.31
C ASP A 160 -16.91 11.79 19.45
N GLU A 161 -16.07 12.78 19.09
CA GLU A 161 -14.93 12.53 18.21
C GLU A 161 -13.87 11.63 18.87
N LYS A 162 -13.65 11.74 20.19
CA LYS A 162 -12.72 10.86 20.92
C LYS A 162 -13.19 9.42 20.97
N GLU A 163 -14.51 9.21 21.11
CA GLU A 163 -15.10 7.87 21.14
C GLU A 163 -15.09 7.21 19.75
N ILE A 164 -15.41 7.98 18.70
CA ILE A 164 -15.28 7.56 17.30
C ILE A 164 -13.87 7.07 17.00
N THR A 165 -12.91 7.89 17.36
CA THR A 165 -11.50 7.66 17.11
C THR A 165 -10.97 6.41 17.83
N LYS A 166 -11.45 6.16 19.06
CA LYS A 166 -11.13 4.94 19.81
C LYS A 166 -11.68 3.69 19.14
N THR A 167 -12.96 3.68 18.76
CA THR A 167 -13.62 2.54 18.09
C THR A 167 -12.96 2.21 16.73
N VAL A 168 -12.52 3.24 16.00
CA VAL A 168 -11.76 3.10 14.75
C VAL A 168 -10.39 2.46 15.00
N SER A 169 -9.65 2.93 16.01
CA SER A 169 -8.33 2.39 16.38
C SER A 169 -8.39 0.92 16.83
N GLU A 170 -9.41 0.55 17.61
CA GLU A 170 -9.65 -0.82 18.06
C GLU A 170 -10.01 -1.76 16.90
N THR A 171 -10.89 -1.31 15.99
CA THR A 171 -11.30 -2.11 14.82
C THR A 171 -10.11 -2.37 13.89
N LEU A 172 -9.28 -1.35 13.65
CA LEU A 172 -8.05 -1.48 12.87
C LEU A 172 -7.05 -2.43 13.53
N SER A 173 -6.85 -2.33 14.85
CA SER A 173 -5.97 -3.22 15.61
C SER A 173 -6.40 -4.69 15.53
N ASN A 174 -7.71 -4.95 15.58
CA ASN A 174 -8.25 -6.31 15.44
C ASN A 174 -8.07 -6.89 14.03
N ALA A 175 -8.25 -6.06 12.99
CA ALA A 175 -8.01 -6.48 11.61
C ALA A 175 -6.53 -6.87 11.38
N ILE A 176 -5.59 -6.13 11.99
CA ILE A 176 -4.15 -6.44 11.92
C ILE A 176 -3.84 -7.75 12.64
N ASN A 177 -4.41 -7.99 13.81
CA ASN A 177 -4.20 -9.25 14.52
C ASN A 177 -4.72 -10.45 13.71
N LYS A 178 -5.87 -10.29 13.03
CA LYS A 178 -6.43 -11.33 12.14
C LYS A 178 -5.52 -11.63 10.95
N LEU A 179 -4.91 -10.60 10.37
CA LEU A 179 -3.91 -10.75 9.30
C LEU A 179 -2.70 -11.58 9.73
N GLN A 180 -2.29 -11.47 10.99
CA GLN A 180 -1.17 -12.23 11.54
C GLN A 180 -1.53 -13.69 11.84
N THR A 181 -2.79 -13.98 12.20
CA THR A 181 -3.23 -15.34 12.55
C THR A 181 -3.50 -16.24 11.33
N ASP A 182 -3.91 -15.66 10.20
CA ASP A 182 -4.37 -16.44 9.05
C ASP A 182 -3.21 -16.97 8.18
N GLY A 183 -1.95 -16.70 8.53
CA GLY A 183 -0.76 -17.25 7.85
C GLY A 183 -0.59 -16.86 6.38
N LEU A 184 -1.49 -16.02 5.86
CA LEU A 184 -1.54 -15.58 4.46
C LEU A 184 -0.66 -14.36 4.17
N PHE A 185 0.11 -13.88 5.15
CA PHE A 185 0.74 -12.57 5.10
C PHE A 185 2.25 -12.65 5.38
N ILE A 186 3.08 -12.13 4.48
CA ILE A 186 4.42 -11.69 4.87
C ILE A 186 4.18 -10.52 5.83
N PRO A 187 4.60 -10.57 7.11
CA PRO A 187 4.35 -9.50 8.05
C PRO A 187 4.82 -8.19 7.40
N PRO A 188 4.02 -7.12 7.50
CA PRO A 188 4.46 -5.85 6.93
C PRO A 188 5.78 -5.55 7.63
N GLU A 189 6.83 -5.17 6.87
CA GLU A 189 8.17 -5.01 7.43
C GLU A 189 8.07 -4.31 8.80
N PRO A 190 8.85 -4.67 9.84
CA PRO A 190 8.61 -4.18 11.20
C PRO A 190 8.46 -2.66 11.33
N ALA A 191 8.98 -1.87 10.38
CA ALA A 191 8.70 -0.44 10.33
C ALA A 191 7.28 -0.07 9.88
N ILE A 192 6.68 -0.80 8.94
CA ILE A 192 5.27 -0.62 8.55
C ILE A 192 4.37 -1.00 9.73
N GLU A 193 4.64 -2.10 10.44
CA GLU A 193 3.90 -2.42 11.67
C GLU A 193 4.00 -1.28 12.71
N ARG A 194 5.20 -0.73 12.91
CA ARG A 194 5.39 0.44 13.80
C ARG A 194 4.65 1.68 13.32
N ALA A 195 4.67 1.97 12.02
CA ALA A 195 3.95 3.10 11.43
C ALA A 195 2.44 2.95 11.60
N ILE A 196 1.92 1.73 11.49
CA ILE A 196 0.50 1.46 11.74
C ILE A 196 0.17 1.71 13.20
N ARG A 197 0.97 1.19 14.14
CA ARG A 197 0.78 1.46 15.57
C ARG A 197 0.86 2.95 15.88
N ALA A 198 1.78 3.68 15.22
CA ALA A 198 1.90 5.13 15.34
C ALA A 198 0.66 5.84 14.78
N ALA A 199 0.14 5.42 13.63
CA ALA A 199 -1.08 5.95 13.04
C ALA A 199 -2.29 5.69 13.94
N CYS A 200 -2.48 4.46 14.44
CA CYS A 200 -3.55 4.13 15.39
C CYS A 200 -3.49 4.97 16.66
N LYS A 201 -2.29 5.23 17.17
CA LYS A 201 -2.05 6.08 18.34
C LYS A 201 -2.39 7.55 18.03
N HIS A 202 -1.90 8.06 16.92
CA HIS A 202 -2.13 9.46 16.53
C HIS A 202 -3.61 9.73 16.20
N ILE A 203 -4.27 8.78 15.54
CA ILE A 203 -5.72 8.76 15.39
C ILE A 203 -6.31 8.85 16.79
N HIS A 204 -6.10 7.88 17.69
CA HIS A 204 -6.65 7.87 19.06
C HIS A 204 -6.47 9.19 19.84
N GLU A 205 -5.33 9.87 19.69
CA GLU A 205 -5.00 11.10 20.41
C GLU A 205 -5.61 12.37 19.77
N THR A 206 -6.05 12.31 18.51
CA THR A 206 -6.46 13.49 17.72
C THR A 206 -7.87 13.30 17.13
N PRO A 207 -8.85 14.11 17.53
CA PRO A 207 -10.17 14.15 16.90
C PRO A 207 -10.05 14.52 15.41
N MET A 208 -10.56 13.69 14.50
CA MET A 208 -10.38 13.86 13.05
C MET A 208 -11.58 13.32 12.26
N SER A 209 -11.88 13.95 11.13
CA SER A 209 -12.88 13.45 10.16
C SER A 209 -12.37 12.19 9.44
N PHE A 210 -13.24 11.39 8.82
CA PHE A 210 -12.84 10.17 8.09
C PHE A 210 -11.77 10.42 7.01
N PRO A 211 -11.90 11.43 6.13
CA PRO A 211 -10.85 11.79 5.18
C PRO A 211 -9.50 12.08 5.86
N ASP A 212 -9.50 12.81 6.98
CA ASP A 212 -8.28 13.19 7.69
C ASP A 212 -7.62 11.99 8.38
N VAL A 213 -8.42 11.09 8.97
CA VAL A 213 -7.95 9.82 9.55
C VAL A 213 -7.27 8.96 8.50
N TYR A 214 -7.90 8.81 7.33
CA TYR A 214 -7.36 8.00 6.24
C TYR A 214 -6.07 8.60 5.66
N GLN A 215 -6.02 9.93 5.49
CA GLN A 215 -4.82 10.64 5.02
C GLN A 215 -3.67 10.54 6.04
N SER A 216 -3.97 10.67 7.34
CA SER A 216 -2.98 10.52 8.39
C SER A 216 -2.41 9.10 8.47
N PHE A 217 -3.29 8.09 8.35
CA PHE A 217 -2.89 6.68 8.25
C PHE A 217 -1.99 6.40 7.04
N LEU A 218 -2.38 6.88 5.86
CA LEU A 218 -1.58 6.78 4.63
C LEU A 218 -0.20 7.43 4.80
N THR A 219 -0.15 8.62 5.41
CA THR A 219 1.07 9.38 5.61
C THR A 219 2.09 8.61 6.46
N GLU A 220 1.66 8.00 7.56
CA GLU A 220 2.55 7.21 8.41
C GLU A 220 3.07 5.95 7.71
N ILE A 221 2.21 5.24 6.96
CA ILE A 221 2.63 4.07 6.18
C ILE A 221 3.65 4.48 5.12
N LEU A 222 3.41 5.57 4.40
CA LEU A 222 4.33 6.07 3.37
C LEU A 222 5.71 6.39 3.97
N LYS A 223 5.76 7.03 5.15
CA LYS A 223 7.04 7.27 5.85
C LYS A 223 7.79 5.97 6.14
N ALA A 224 7.10 4.90 6.54
CA ALA A 224 7.72 3.61 6.78
C ALA A 224 8.16 2.91 5.48
N VAL A 225 7.39 3.01 4.41
CA VAL A 225 7.73 2.44 3.10
C VAL A 225 8.94 3.16 2.48
N GLU A 226 9.07 4.46 2.72
CA GLU A 226 10.18 5.28 2.22
C GLU A 226 11.45 5.18 3.06
N ASP A 227 11.39 4.62 4.28
CA ASP A 227 12.55 4.52 5.14
C ASP A 227 13.63 3.61 4.48
N PRO A 228 14.85 4.10 4.25
CA PRO A 228 15.90 3.29 3.64
C PRO A 228 16.33 2.09 4.50
N ARG A 229 15.94 2.05 5.78
CA ARG A 229 16.17 0.91 6.69
C ARG A 229 15.19 -0.24 6.42
N THR A 230 14.00 0.04 5.90
CA THR A 230 13.03 -0.98 5.46
C THR A 230 13.50 -1.63 4.17
N ALA A 231 13.99 -0.84 3.20
CA ALA A 231 14.57 -1.33 1.95
C ALA A 231 15.78 -2.29 2.12
N ARG A 232 16.44 -2.30 3.29
CA ARG A 232 17.59 -3.19 3.59
C ARG A 232 17.21 -4.50 4.28
N SER A 233 15.97 -4.68 4.71
CA SER A 233 15.54 -5.89 5.43
C SER A 233 15.22 -7.09 4.53
N SER A 234 15.41 -6.96 3.21
CA SER A 234 15.13 -8.00 2.21
C SER A 234 16.37 -8.80 1.77
N TYR A 235 17.42 -8.86 2.60
CA TYR A 235 18.62 -9.67 2.37
C TYR A 235 18.88 -10.62 3.53
#